data_AF-A0A2E8GXZ7-F1
#
_entry.id   AF-A0A2E8GXZ7-F1
#
_cell.length_a   1.000
_cell.length_b   1.000
_cell.length_c   1.000
_cell.angle_alpha   90.00
_cell.angle_beta   90.00
_cell.angle_gamma   90.00
#
_symmetry.space_group_name_H-M   'P 1'
#
loop_
_entity.id
_entity.type
_entity.pdbx_description
1 polymer ?
#
loop_
_entity_poly.entity_id
_entity_poly.type
_entity_poly.pdbx_seq_one_letter_code
_entity_poly.pdbx_strand_id
1 'polypeptide(L)'
;MARTPAAGLVLRRPTGIWTGRNVLDVHDRDPAAAGGHYLALSGRKVAEHRCLSGDFGERFPAAPAQPGGAPGCSRISFRRADRRRRCLGEKPRIAERMMVPLEDEFGDLVGKSRRGHGLSVEDLAGETGIDAEALSAFEGYRRDPTREQSDTLAGRLGLDAAKLWEIAAGTWAPDAVEPSIAGGFEIQSLWYGPDRVWAYVIGDAANCVLIDAGVPEEDLRSAIGERELAAVLLTHTHGDHISALGAIVGGTDIAVHVPAEELGAVAGLGGEAHSFADGEVLQAGPFEFKVLHTPGHTAGESCLAVGDVVFTGDALFAGSIGGTNLGVDAFPVHKQTVRDKVLALQGSTKLFPGHGPQTTVAEELAHNPFF
;
A
#
# COMPACT_ATOMS: atom_id res chain seq x y z
N MET A 1 35.97 -36.66 -39.19
CA MET A 1 35.16 -37.29 -40.25
C MET A 1 33.69 -37.09 -39.89
N ALA A 2 33.00 -36.33 -40.72
CA ALA A 2 31.61 -35.92 -40.55
C ALA A 2 30.64 -37.05 -40.90
N ARG A 3 29.44 -37.03 -40.30
CA ARG A 3 28.16 -37.38 -40.94
C ARG A 3 27.02 -36.71 -40.17
N THR A 4 26.41 -35.74 -40.82
CA THR A 4 25.14 -35.06 -40.48
C THR A 4 24.01 -35.68 -41.34
N PRO A 5 22.73 -35.24 -41.24
CA PRO A 5 21.66 -35.95 -40.54
C PRO A 5 20.52 -36.43 -41.49
N ALA A 6 19.53 -37.14 -40.94
CA ALA A 6 18.27 -37.43 -41.64
C ALA A 6 17.13 -36.57 -41.08
N ALA A 7 16.30 -36.08 -42.01
CA ALA A 7 15.29 -35.06 -41.83
C ALA A 7 13.86 -35.63 -41.70
N GLY A 8 12.95 -34.80 -41.18
CA GLY A 8 11.54 -34.75 -41.59
C GLY A 8 10.52 -35.18 -40.53
N LEU A 9 9.69 -34.25 -40.05
CA LEU A 9 8.39 -33.98 -40.68
C LEU A 9 7.74 -32.73 -40.06
N VAL A 10 7.36 -31.80 -40.92
CA VAL A 10 6.54 -30.61 -40.63
C VAL A 10 5.08 -30.99 -40.80
N LEU A 11 4.22 -30.66 -39.84
CA LEU A 11 2.78 -30.58 -40.05
C LEU A 11 2.27 -29.20 -39.62
N ARG A 12 1.75 -28.45 -40.59
CA ARG A 12 1.08 -27.15 -40.42
C ARG A 12 -0.44 -27.31 -40.51
N ARG A 13 -1.13 -26.77 -39.50
CA ARG A 13 -2.43 -26.02 -39.47
C ARG A 13 -3.73 -26.79 -39.80
N PRO A 14 -4.87 -26.44 -39.17
CA PRO A 14 -5.61 -25.23 -39.55
C PRO A 14 -6.07 -24.31 -38.39
N THR A 15 -6.29 -23.07 -38.80
CA THR A 15 -7.01 -21.95 -38.18
C THR A 15 -8.43 -22.30 -37.75
N GLY A 16 -8.85 -21.89 -36.55
CA GLY A 16 -10.23 -21.97 -36.08
C GLY A 16 -10.67 -20.65 -35.43
N ILE A 17 -11.63 -19.99 -36.08
CA ILE A 17 -12.34 -18.80 -35.64
C ILE A 17 -13.33 -19.21 -34.55
N TRP A 18 -13.30 -18.58 -33.38
CA TRP A 18 -14.33 -18.76 -32.34
C TRP A 18 -15.34 -17.61 -32.39
N THR A 19 -16.51 -17.88 -32.98
CA THR A 19 -17.72 -17.08 -32.80
C THR A 19 -18.50 -17.63 -31.62
N GLY A 20 -18.88 -16.76 -30.67
CA GLY A 20 -19.51 -17.16 -29.42
C GLY A 20 -20.94 -17.72 -29.52
N ARG A 21 -21.41 -18.26 -28.40
CA ARG A 21 -22.74 -17.99 -27.81
C ARG A 21 -22.89 -18.75 -26.48
N ASN A 22 -23.52 -18.04 -25.54
CA ASN A 22 -24.07 -18.54 -24.29
C ASN A 22 -24.95 -19.77 -24.51
N VAL A 23 -24.81 -20.78 -23.64
CA VAL A 23 -25.92 -21.64 -23.23
C VAL A 23 -25.82 -21.87 -21.72
N LEU A 24 -26.76 -21.27 -21.00
CA LEU A 24 -27.20 -21.70 -19.69
C LEU A 24 -27.91 -23.05 -19.86
N ASP A 25 -27.56 -24.03 -19.05
CA ASP A 25 -28.50 -25.09 -18.68
C ASP A 25 -28.37 -25.39 -17.19
N VAL A 26 -29.52 -25.37 -16.51
CA VAL A 26 -29.70 -25.60 -15.09
C VAL A 26 -30.60 -26.83 -14.94
N HIS A 27 -30.29 -27.61 -13.90
CA HIS A 27 -31.05 -28.71 -13.27
C HIS A 27 -30.53 -30.12 -13.59
N ASP A 28 -29.93 -30.78 -12.58
CA ASP A 28 -30.73 -31.56 -11.63
C ASP A 28 -30.02 -31.77 -10.29
N ARG A 29 -30.81 -31.91 -9.21
CA ARG A 29 -30.36 -32.11 -7.81
C ARG A 29 -30.44 -33.59 -7.44
N ASP A 30 -29.47 -34.09 -6.65
CA ASP A 30 -29.73 -34.80 -5.37
C ASP A 30 -28.41 -35.03 -4.57
N PRO A 31 -28.42 -35.36 -3.26
CA PRO A 31 -27.58 -34.72 -2.26
C PRO A 31 -26.67 -35.73 -1.52
N ALA A 32 -26.01 -35.24 -0.47
CA ALA A 32 -25.31 -35.99 0.58
C ALA A 32 -23.88 -36.48 0.25
N ALA A 33 -22.89 -35.69 0.68
CA ALA A 33 -21.86 -36.16 1.61
C ALA A 33 -20.97 -34.99 2.10
N ALA A 34 -21.01 -34.79 3.42
CA ALA A 34 -19.98 -34.32 4.33
C ALA A 34 -18.74 -33.56 3.81
N GLY A 35 -18.47 -32.40 4.41
CA GLY A 35 -17.13 -31.79 4.44
C GLY A 35 -17.19 -30.29 4.71
N GLY A 36 -17.20 -29.88 5.98
CA GLY A 36 -17.25 -28.48 6.38
C GLY A 36 -16.00 -27.71 5.97
N HIS A 37 -16.20 -26.61 5.25
CA HIS A 37 -15.20 -25.56 5.05
C HIS A 37 -15.74 -24.25 5.66
N TYR A 38 -14.94 -23.65 6.53
CA TYR A 38 -15.11 -22.29 7.04
C TYR A 38 -14.96 -21.31 5.87
N LEU A 39 -16.02 -20.58 5.54
CA LEU A 39 -15.95 -19.40 4.67
C LEU A 39 -15.80 -18.16 5.55
N ALA A 40 -14.66 -17.48 5.40
CA ALA A 40 -14.44 -16.15 5.94
C ALA A 40 -15.33 -15.14 5.18
N LEU A 41 -16.17 -14.42 5.92
CA LEU A 41 -17.00 -13.34 5.40
C LEU A 41 -16.13 -12.09 5.24
N SER A 42 -15.66 -11.80 4.03
CA SER A 42 -15.15 -10.47 3.67
C SER A 42 -16.34 -9.55 3.39
N GLY A 43 -16.63 -8.63 4.31
CA GLY A 43 -17.64 -7.59 4.11
C GLY A 43 -17.19 -6.56 3.07
N ARG A 44 -17.66 -6.68 1.82
CA ARG A 44 -17.54 -5.62 0.82
C ARG A 44 -18.60 -4.56 1.07
N LYS A 45 -18.18 -3.32 1.33
CA LYS A 45 -19.03 -2.12 1.20
C LYS A 45 -19.23 -1.82 -0.28
N VAL A 46 -20.41 -2.13 -0.81
CA VAL A 46 -20.86 -1.63 -2.11
C VAL A 46 -21.56 -0.30 -1.88
N ALA A 47 -20.98 0.79 -2.38
CA ALA A 47 -21.66 2.09 -2.45
C ALA A 47 -22.63 2.08 -3.64
N GLU A 48 -23.91 1.83 -3.39
CA GLU A 48 -24.96 2.02 -4.40
C GLU A 48 -25.27 3.52 -4.56
N HIS A 49 -24.89 4.08 -5.70
CA HIS A 49 -25.44 5.34 -6.19
C HIS A 49 -26.89 5.11 -6.66
N ARG A 50 -27.87 5.45 -5.81
CA ARG A 50 -29.28 5.56 -6.23
C ARG A 50 -29.60 6.99 -6.64
N CYS A 51 -29.81 7.18 -7.94
CA CYS A 51 -30.54 8.32 -8.49
C CYS A 51 -31.99 8.30 -7.97
N LEU A 52 -32.38 9.34 -7.23
CA LEU A 52 -33.76 9.57 -6.81
C LEU A 52 -34.46 10.40 -7.89
N SER A 53 -35.26 9.74 -8.72
CA SER A 53 -36.37 10.36 -9.46
C SER A 53 -37.58 10.46 -8.52
N GLY A 54 -38.10 11.67 -8.34
CA GLY A 54 -39.25 11.96 -7.50
C GLY A 54 -40.58 11.54 -8.13
N ASP A 55 -41.55 11.27 -7.26
CA ASP A 55 -42.95 11.70 -7.39
C ASP A 55 -43.76 11.15 -6.21
N PHE A 56 -44.24 12.03 -5.33
CA PHE A 56 -45.42 11.83 -4.45
C PHE A 56 -45.82 13.25 -3.99
N GLY A 57 -47.02 13.78 -4.20
CA GLY A 57 -48.31 13.13 -4.33
C GLY A 57 -49.15 13.32 -3.05
N GLU A 58 -49.52 14.58 -2.79
CA GLU A 58 -50.73 15.07 -2.10
C GLU A 58 -51.31 14.41 -0.82
N ARG A 59 -51.40 15.22 0.26
CA ARG A 59 -52.60 15.64 1.05
C ARG A 59 -52.46 15.58 2.57
N PHE A 60 -52.68 16.73 3.22
CA PHE A 60 -53.21 16.85 4.58
C PHE A 60 -54.28 17.97 4.63
N PRO A 61 -55.31 17.88 5.51
CA PRO A 61 -56.54 18.65 5.42
C PRO A 61 -56.50 20.03 6.10
N ALA A 62 -57.49 20.84 5.75
CA ALA A 62 -57.67 22.27 6.05
C ALA A 62 -58.24 22.58 7.45
N ALA A 63 -57.95 23.80 7.94
CA ALA A 63 -58.77 24.56 8.92
C ALA A 63 -58.37 26.07 8.86
N PRO A 64 -59.17 27.03 9.38
CA PRO A 64 -59.85 28.05 8.57
C PRO A 64 -59.28 29.48 8.67
N ALA A 65 -59.67 30.31 7.69
CA ALA A 65 -59.33 31.73 7.59
C ALA A 65 -60.27 32.64 8.42
N GLN A 66 -59.76 33.80 8.85
CA GLN A 66 -60.43 35.13 8.94
C GLN A 66 -59.38 36.22 9.33
N PRO A 67 -59.63 37.53 9.09
CA PRO A 67 -58.68 38.38 8.36
C PRO A 67 -58.16 39.61 9.13
N GLY A 68 -57.08 40.23 8.63
CA GLY A 68 -56.77 41.64 8.85
C GLY A 68 -55.31 41.95 9.19
N GLY A 69 -54.72 42.92 8.46
CA GLY A 69 -53.54 43.67 8.91
C GLY A 69 -52.22 43.39 8.17
N ALA A 70 -51.87 44.23 7.21
CA ALA A 70 -50.47 44.58 6.93
C ALA A 70 -49.99 45.62 7.98
N PRO A 71 -48.69 45.93 8.17
CA PRO A 71 -47.49 45.53 7.42
C PRO A 71 -46.31 45.07 8.31
N GLY A 72 -45.22 44.54 7.72
CA GLY A 72 -43.95 44.36 8.44
C GLY A 72 -43.06 43.27 7.87
N CYS A 73 -42.26 43.61 6.86
CA CYS A 73 -41.23 42.73 6.33
C CYS A 73 -39.98 42.83 7.21
N SER A 74 -39.84 41.97 8.21
CA SER A 74 -38.59 41.74 8.96
C SER A 74 -38.02 40.38 8.59
N ARG A 75 -37.28 40.33 7.47
CA ARG A 75 -36.44 39.17 7.14
C ARG A 75 -35.12 39.25 7.89
N ILE A 76 -35.00 38.36 8.88
CA ILE A 76 -33.75 37.96 9.53
C ILE A 76 -32.81 37.43 8.46
N SER A 77 -31.64 38.06 8.32
CA SER A 77 -30.60 37.71 7.37
C SER A 77 -29.74 36.56 7.90
N PHE A 78 -29.78 35.38 7.27
CA PHE A 78 -28.67 34.43 7.30
C PHE A 78 -27.68 34.83 6.19
N ARG A 79 -26.52 35.36 6.58
CA ARG A 79 -25.42 35.65 5.67
C ARG A 79 -24.73 34.34 5.27
N ARG A 80 -24.97 33.84 4.05
CA ARG A 80 -23.93 33.12 3.30
C ARG A 80 -23.23 34.15 2.42
N ALA A 81 -22.06 34.59 2.85
CA ALA A 81 -21.21 35.45 2.02
C ALA A 81 -20.36 34.55 1.11
N ASP A 82 -20.91 34.26 -0.06
CA ASP A 82 -20.11 33.93 -1.24
C ASP A 82 -19.33 35.19 -1.64
N ARG A 83 -17.99 35.10 -1.64
CA ARG A 83 -17.10 36.11 -2.23
C ARG A 83 -16.04 35.44 -3.09
N ARG A 84 -16.44 35.19 -4.33
CA ARG A 84 -15.71 35.51 -5.58
C ARG A 84 -14.19 35.37 -5.55
N ARG A 85 -13.73 34.29 -6.17
CA ARG A 85 -12.43 34.17 -6.84
C ARG A 85 -12.23 35.35 -7.80
N ARG A 86 -11.09 36.02 -7.67
CA ARG A 86 -10.58 36.95 -8.68
C ARG A 86 -9.78 36.14 -9.69
N CYS A 87 -10.17 36.21 -10.96
CA CYS A 87 -9.37 35.76 -12.08
C CYS A 87 -8.10 36.63 -12.17
N LEU A 88 -6.94 36.00 -12.04
CA LEU A 88 -5.65 36.56 -12.43
C LEU A 88 -4.87 35.46 -13.14
N GLY A 89 -4.63 35.69 -14.44
CA GLY A 89 -3.61 35.10 -15.31
C GLY A 89 -3.29 33.61 -15.14
N GLU A 90 -3.72 32.80 -16.12
CA GLU A 90 -3.22 31.44 -16.30
C GLU A 90 -1.71 31.45 -16.53
N LYS A 91 -0.97 31.15 -15.46
CA LYS A 91 0.38 30.57 -15.54
C LYS A 91 0.23 29.06 -15.72
N PRO A 92 1.17 28.36 -16.39
CA PRO A 92 1.04 26.94 -16.67
C PRO A 92 0.81 26.18 -15.37
N ARG A 93 -0.14 25.24 -15.38
CA ARG A 93 -0.39 24.33 -14.27
C ARG A 93 0.90 23.53 -14.04
N ILE A 94 1.67 23.93 -13.04
CA ILE A 94 2.56 23.00 -12.35
C ILE A 94 1.63 21.88 -11.92
N ALA A 95 1.85 20.66 -12.42
CA ALA A 95 1.08 19.49 -12.02
C ALA A 95 0.92 19.52 -10.49
N GLU A 96 -0.32 19.49 -10.02
CA GLU A 96 -0.61 19.31 -8.59
C GLU A 96 0.08 18.01 -8.18
N ARG A 97 1.28 18.15 -7.61
CA ARG A 97 2.08 17.05 -7.08
C ARG A 97 1.18 16.42 -6.01
N MET A 98 0.63 15.23 -6.27
CA MET A 98 -0.16 14.54 -5.26
C MET A 98 0.75 14.39 -4.04
N MET A 99 0.40 15.05 -2.94
CA MET A 99 1.11 14.88 -1.69
C MET A 99 0.61 13.56 -1.12
N VAL A 100 1.42 12.50 -1.29
CA VAL A 100 1.12 11.18 -0.75
C VAL A 100 1.14 11.34 0.78
N PRO A 101 0.02 11.09 1.48
CA PRO A 101 -0.02 11.22 2.93
C PRO A 101 0.87 10.16 3.57
N LEU A 102 1.36 10.42 4.79
CA LEU A 102 2.01 9.40 5.60
C LEU A 102 1.13 8.14 5.67
N GLU A 103 1.78 6.98 5.69
CA GLU A 103 1.06 5.72 5.82
C GLU A 103 0.36 5.63 7.18
N ASP A 104 1.10 5.99 8.23
CA ASP A 104 0.66 5.88 9.61
C ASP A 104 0.55 7.24 10.27
N GLU A 105 -0.52 7.41 11.04
CA GLU A 105 -0.69 8.55 11.95
C GLU A 105 -0.43 8.12 13.40
N PHE A 106 -0.52 9.06 14.35
CA PHE A 106 -0.28 8.81 15.77
C PHE A 106 -0.96 7.53 16.31
N GLY A 107 -2.24 7.32 15.96
CA GLY A 107 -3.01 6.16 16.39
C GLY A 107 -2.41 4.84 15.93
N ASP A 108 -1.90 4.79 14.70
CA ASP A 108 -1.24 3.61 14.15
C ASP A 108 0.07 3.32 14.84
N LEU A 109 0.90 4.34 15.06
CA LEU A 109 2.20 4.19 15.72
C LEU A 109 2.03 3.61 17.12
N VAL A 110 1.09 4.17 17.88
CA VAL A 110 0.72 3.69 19.22
C VAL A 110 0.18 2.26 19.14
N GLY A 111 -0.77 2.01 18.24
CA GLY A 111 -1.39 0.69 18.10
C GLY A 111 -0.41 -0.41 17.68
N LYS A 112 0.46 -0.12 16.69
CA LYS A 112 1.51 -1.02 16.20
C LYS A 112 2.49 -1.34 17.32
N SER A 113 3.00 -0.32 18.00
CA SER A 113 3.93 -0.54 19.11
C SER A 113 3.29 -1.28 20.28
N ARG A 114 2.03 -0.96 20.63
CA ARG A 114 1.29 -1.66 21.69
C ARG A 114 1.11 -3.15 21.37
N ARG A 115 0.64 -3.47 20.16
CA ARG A 115 0.49 -4.86 19.69
C ARG A 115 1.84 -5.57 19.63
N GLY A 116 2.90 -4.87 19.22
CA GLY A 116 4.27 -5.38 19.21
C GLY A 116 4.79 -5.76 20.60
N HIS A 117 4.38 -5.06 21.64
CA HIS A 117 4.66 -5.41 23.05
C HIS A 117 3.69 -6.45 23.62
N GLY A 118 2.72 -6.93 22.85
CA GLY A 118 1.70 -7.88 23.30
C GLY A 118 0.71 -7.30 24.32
N LEU A 119 0.58 -5.98 24.39
CA LEU A 119 -0.29 -5.31 25.36
C LEU A 119 -1.72 -5.19 24.81
N SER A 120 -2.73 -5.47 25.65
CA SER A 120 -4.10 -5.03 25.38
C SER A 120 -4.24 -3.51 25.58
N VAL A 121 -5.37 -2.94 25.17
CA VAL A 121 -5.67 -1.54 25.44
C VAL A 121 -5.79 -1.31 26.95
N GLU A 122 -6.36 -2.29 27.65
CA GLU A 122 -6.55 -2.29 29.09
C GLU A 122 -5.22 -2.35 29.85
N ASP A 123 -4.26 -3.16 29.38
CA ASP A 123 -2.91 -3.21 29.97
C ASP A 123 -2.23 -1.85 29.86
N LEU A 124 -2.22 -1.28 28.65
CA LEU A 124 -1.59 0.03 28.41
C LEU A 124 -2.27 1.14 29.20
N ALA A 125 -3.61 1.10 29.33
CA ALA A 125 -4.36 2.04 30.16
C ALA A 125 -3.94 1.95 31.64
N GLY A 126 -3.87 0.73 32.18
CA GLY A 126 -3.45 0.49 33.56
C GLY A 126 -2.02 0.94 33.85
N GLU A 127 -1.11 0.79 32.89
CA GLU A 127 0.30 1.15 33.04
C GLU A 127 0.58 2.66 32.86
N THR A 128 -0.23 3.35 32.05
CA THR A 128 -0.02 4.77 31.72
C THR A 128 -0.95 5.71 32.48
N GLY A 129 -2.04 5.19 33.05
CA GLY A 129 -3.11 6.01 33.63
C GLY A 129 -3.96 6.75 32.60
N ILE A 130 -3.76 6.51 31.30
CA ILE A 130 -4.61 7.04 30.23
C ILE A 130 -5.83 6.12 30.09
N ASP A 131 -7.01 6.71 30.04
CA ASP A 131 -8.26 5.97 29.92
C ASP A 131 -8.32 5.09 28.64
N ALA A 132 -8.83 3.87 28.77
CA ALA A 132 -8.91 2.89 27.68
C ALA A 132 -9.80 3.36 26.51
N GLU A 133 -10.84 4.14 26.78
CA GLU A 133 -11.68 4.77 25.75
C GLU A 133 -10.87 5.81 24.98
N ALA A 134 -10.03 6.58 25.67
CA ALA A 134 -9.12 7.55 25.04
C ALA A 134 -8.09 6.84 24.14
N LEU A 135 -7.45 5.78 24.62
CA LEU A 135 -6.52 4.96 23.81
C LEU A 135 -7.21 4.38 22.57
N SER A 136 -8.39 3.80 22.75
CA SER A 136 -9.20 3.28 21.65
C SER A 136 -9.62 4.37 20.67
N ALA A 137 -9.82 5.60 21.15
CA ALA A 137 -10.14 6.76 20.31
C ALA A 137 -8.92 7.25 19.53
N PHE A 138 -7.71 7.22 20.11
CA PHE A 138 -6.46 7.53 19.40
C PHE A 138 -6.22 6.53 18.27
N GLU A 139 -6.20 5.23 18.58
CA GLU A 139 -5.99 4.16 17.57
C GLU A 139 -7.10 4.09 16.51
N GLY A 140 -8.27 4.66 16.81
CA GLY A 140 -9.40 4.72 15.89
C GLY A 140 -9.59 6.05 15.20
N TYR A 141 -8.61 6.98 15.27
CA TYR A 141 -8.65 8.32 14.65
C TYR A 141 -9.88 9.15 15.04
N ARG A 142 -10.41 8.94 16.25
CA ARG A 142 -11.58 9.67 16.76
C ARG A 142 -11.20 10.86 17.62
N ARG A 143 -9.94 10.94 18.04
CA ARG A 143 -9.45 11.96 18.97
C ARG A 143 -7.93 12.10 18.84
N ASP A 144 -7.44 13.33 18.93
CA ASP A 144 -6.00 13.60 19.01
C ASP A 144 -5.50 13.55 20.47
N PRO A 145 -4.26 13.10 20.71
CA PRO A 145 -3.66 13.12 22.03
C PRO A 145 -3.31 14.55 22.48
N THR A 146 -3.24 14.78 23.79
CA THR A 146 -2.45 15.92 24.30
C THR A 146 -0.96 15.60 24.25
N ARG A 147 -0.10 16.62 24.34
CA ARG A 147 1.35 16.43 24.43
C ARG A 147 1.76 15.49 25.57
N GLU A 148 1.17 15.69 26.75
CA GLU A 148 1.45 14.86 27.93
C GLU A 148 1.05 13.40 27.71
N GLN A 149 -0.08 13.15 27.04
CA GLN A 149 -0.52 11.80 26.69
C GLN A 149 0.42 11.15 25.68
N SER A 150 0.86 11.91 24.66
CA SER A 150 1.84 11.44 23.68
C SER A 150 3.17 11.06 24.34
N ASP A 151 3.73 11.94 25.20
CA ASP A 151 5.00 11.69 25.88
C ASP A 151 4.91 10.46 26.81
N THR A 152 3.79 10.30 27.53
CA THR A 152 3.53 9.15 28.40
C THR A 152 3.48 7.84 27.59
N LEU A 153 2.77 7.85 26.47
CA LEU A 153 2.68 6.71 25.57
C LEU A 153 4.03 6.36 24.95
N ALA A 154 4.77 7.35 24.47
CA ALA A 154 6.10 7.15 23.91
C ALA A 154 7.05 6.48 24.90
N GLY A 155 7.08 6.99 26.14
CA GLY A 155 7.90 6.41 27.21
C GLY A 155 7.55 4.96 27.52
N ARG A 156 6.26 4.61 27.53
CA ARG A 156 5.83 3.22 27.80
C ARG A 156 6.09 2.28 26.62
N LEU A 157 5.88 2.75 25.40
CA LEU A 157 5.96 1.94 24.19
C LEU A 157 7.39 1.86 23.61
N GLY A 158 8.34 2.60 24.17
CA GLY A 158 9.71 2.63 23.67
C GLY A 158 9.80 3.33 22.31
N LEU A 159 9.05 4.42 22.17
CA LEU A 159 9.10 5.34 21.04
C LEU A 159 9.81 6.63 21.46
N ASP A 160 10.43 7.33 20.52
CA ASP A 160 10.95 8.68 20.76
C ASP A 160 9.79 9.67 20.93
N ALA A 161 9.73 10.33 22.08
CA ALA A 161 8.63 11.23 22.45
C ALA A 161 8.57 12.50 21.59
N ALA A 162 9.72 13.05 21.19
CA ALA A 162 9.75 14.26 20.37
C ALA A 162 9.27 13.95 18.96
N LYS A 163 9.81 12.89 18.36
CA LYS A 163 9.45 12.42 17.01
C LYS A 163 7.99 11.99 16.92
N LEU A 164 7.48 11.26 17.92
CA LEU A 164 6.07 10.87 17.97
C LEU A 164 5.15 12.10 18.00
N TRP A 165 5.53 13.14 18.75
CA TRP A 165 4.78 14.37 18.80
C TRP A 165 4.81 15.16 17.49
N GLU A 166 5.91 15.13 16.73
CA GLU A 166 5.97 15.78 15.41
C GLU A 166 4.92 15.23 14.45
N ILE A 167 4.70 13.91 14.47
CA ILE A 167 3.66 13.25 13.68
C ILE A 167 2.27 13.59 14.24
N ALA A 168 2.07 13.49 15.56
CA ALA A 168 0.78 13.82 16.19
C ALA A 168 0.34 15.27 15.95
N ALA A 169 1.29 16.21 15.92
CA ALA A 169 1.03 17.62 15.68
C ALA A 169 0.99 18.00 14.20
N GLY A 170 1.29 17.06 13.29
CA GLY A 170 1.39 17.31 11.85
C GLY A 170 2.47 18.34 11.48
N THR A 171 3.57 18.39 12.24
CA THR A 171 4.65 19.35 12.04
C THR A 171 5.81 18.82 11.20
N TRP A 172 5.75 17.54 10.82
CA TRP A 172 6.74 16.90 9.96
C TRP A 172 6.09 16.12 8.82
N ALA A 173 6.78 16.11 7.68
CA ALA A 173 6.59 15.22 6.55
C ALA A 173 7.98 15.06 5.89
N PRO A 174 8.29 13.91 5.27
CA PRO A 174 9.59 13.71 4.66
C PRO A 174 9.79 14.66 3.48
N ASP A 175 11.04 15.07 3.27
CA ASP A 175 11.45 15.79 2.08
C ASP A 175 11.21 14.97 0.81
N ALA A 176 10.91 15.67 -0.30
CA ALA A 176 10.64 15.00 -1.56
C ALA A 176 11.88 14.29 -2.11
N VAL A 177 11.73 13.00 -2.40
CA VAL A 177 12.78 12.15 -2.98
C VAL A 177 12.71 12.19 -4.51
N GLU A 178 13.87 12.28 -5.17
CA GLU A 178 13.93 12.16 -6.62
C GLU A 178 13.80 10.69 -7.06
N PRO A 179 12.88 10.36 -7.99
CA PRO A 179 12.61 9.00 -8.43
C PRO A 179 13.60 8.53 -9.51
N SER A 180 14.88 8.49 -9.15
CA SER A 180 15.97 8.06 -10.04
C SER A 180 17.01 7.27 -9.27
N ILE A 181 17.76 6.44 -9.99
CA ILE A 181 18.93 5.74 -9.48
C ILE A 181 20.17 6.34 -10.12
N ALA A 182 21.24 6.47 -9.34
CA ALA A 182 22.55 6.83 -9.89
C ALA A 182 22.91 5.91 -11.09
N GLY A 183 23.42 6.50 -12.17
CA GLY A 183 23.71 5.77 -13.42
C GLY A 183 22.70 5.98 -14.55
N GLY A 184 21.67 6.81 -14.33
CA GLY A 184 20.76 7.26 -15.39
C GLY A 184 19.52 6.38 -15.59
N PHE A 185 19.18 5.55 -14.60
CA PHE A 185 17.95 4.76 -14.59
C PHE A 185 16.82 5.52 -13.92
N GLU A 186 15.61 5.33 -14.43
CA GLU A 186 14.41 6.00 -13.94
C GLU A 186 13.58 5.03 -13.09
N ILE A 187 12.92 5.59 -12.06
CA ILE A 187 11.93 4.88 -11.27
C ILE A 187 10.57 5.47 -11.58
N GLN A 188 9.64 4.64 -12.03
CA GLN A 188 8.23 4.99 -12.12
C GLN A 188 7.50 4.37 -10.93
N SER A 189 6.94 5.22 -10.07
CA SER A 189 6.14 4.81 -8.92
C SER A 189 4.66 4.85 -9.29
N LEU A 190 3.95 3.74 -9.07
CA LEU A 190 2.53 3.59 -9.35
C LEU A 190 1.77 3.47 -8.04
N TRP A 191 0.90 4.44 -7.73
CA TRP A 191 0.12 4.47 -6.50
C TRP A 191 -1.29 3.94 -6.74
N TYR A 192 -1.70 2.93 -5.99
CA TYR A 192 -3.07 2.44 -6.03
C TYR A 192 -3.84 2.85 -4.77
N GLY A 193 -4.66 3.91 -4.91
CA GLY A 193 -5.37 4.53 -3.79
C GLY A 193 -6.31 3.65 -2.95
N PRO A 194 -6.99 2.61 -3.50
CA PRO A 194 -7.85 1.73 -2.71
C PRO A 194 -7.12 0.97 -1.61
N ASP A 195 -5.93 0.43 -1.93
CA ASP A 195 -5.09 -0.33 -0.99
C ASP A 195 -3.87 0.47 -0.51
N ARG A 196 -3.71 1.70 -0.99
CA ARG A 196 -2.62 2.62 -0.65
C ARG A 196 -1.23 2.01 -0.83
N VAL A 197 -1.05 1.21 -1.87
CA VAL A 197 0.17 0.45 -2.14
C VAL A 197 0.90 1.01 -3.36
N TRP A 198 2.23 0.88 -3.35
CA TRP A 198 3.11 1.15 -4.47
C TRP A 198 3.50 -0.12 -5.23
N ALA A 199 3.59 0.02 -6.55
CA ALA A 199 4.48 -0.81 -7.35
C ALA A 199 5.51 0.09 -8.04
N TYR A 200 6.72 -0.43 -8.27
CA TYR A 200 7.81 0.33 -8.87
C TYR A 200 8.31 -0.31 -10.15
N VAL A 201 8.39 0.46 -11.22
CA VAL A 201 9.06 0.04 -12.46
C VAL A 201 10.38 0.79 -12.59
N ILE A 202 11.47 0.06 -12.53
CA ILE A 202 12.83 0.56 -12.66
C ILE A 202 13.30 0.23 -14.07
N GLY A 203 13.85 1.17 -14.83
CA GLY A 203 14.24 0.85 -16.19
C GLY A 203 15.07 1.90 -16.92
N ASP A 204 15.53 1.49 -18.09
CA ASP A 204 15.99 2.38 -19.16
C ASP A 204 15.00 2.34 -20.34
N ALA A 205 15.44 2.72 -21.54
CA ALA A 205 14.61 2.72 -22.74
C ALA A 205 14.29 1.32 -23.30
N ALA A 206 15.02 0.29 -22.89
CA ALA A 206 14.94 -1.07 -23.45
C ALA A 206 14.52 -2.12 -22.42
N ASN A 207 14.98 -2.01 -21.17
CA ASN A 207 14.78 -2.99 -20.12
C ASN A 207 14.10 -2.37 -18.91
N CYS A 208 13.30 -3.17 -18.20
CA CYS A 208 12.79 -2.79 -16.90
C CYS A 208 12.69 -3.99 -15.95
N VAL A 209 12.53 -3.64 -14.68
CA VAL A 209 12.32 -4.54 -13.55
C VAL A 209 11.15 -4.02 -12.76
N LEU A 210 10.24 -4.92 -12.38
CA LEU A 210 9.09 -4.62 -11.56
C LEU A 210 9.38 -5.00 -10.10
N ILE A 211 9.20 -4.06 -9.16
CA ILE A 211 9.24 -4.31 -7.72
C ILE A 211 7.82 -4.25 -7.18
N ASP A 212 7.35 -5.37 -6.63
CA ASP A 212 5.97 -5.64 -6.23
C ASP A 212 4.96 -5.43 -7.38
N ALA A 213 3.80 -6.06 -7.27
CA ALA A 213 2.76 -6.08 -8.32
C ALA A 213 1.36 -5.79 -7.73
N GLY A 214 1.32 -4.85 -6.78
CA GLY A 214 0.13 -4.53 -6.00
C GLY A 214 -0.92 -3.65 -6.69
N VAL A 215 -0.60 -3.12 -7.87
CA VAL A 215 -1.44 -2.16 -8.59
C VAL A 215 -2.12 -2.83 -9.80
N PRO A 216 -3.20 -2.25 -10.35
CA PRO A 216 -3.94 -2.84 -11.47
C PRO A 216 -3.05 -3.24 -12.65
N GLU A 217 -3.39 -4.36 -13.27
CA GLU A 217 -2.65 -4.92 -14.40
C GLU A 217 -2.46 -3.90 -15.53
N GLU A 218 -3.51 -3.13 -15.85
CA GLU A 218 -3.43 -2.13 -16.92
C GLU A 218 -2.38 -1.03 -16.65
N ASP A 219 -2.23 -0.63 -15.38
CA ASP A 219 -1.28 0.41 -14.99
C ASP A 219 0.15 -0.13 -15.02
N LEU A 220 0.36 -1.37 -14.56
CA LEU A 220 1.63 -2.08 -14.66
C LEU A 220 2.05 -2.23 -16.12
N ARG A 221 1.15 -2.71 -17.00
CA ARG A 221 1.46 -2.88 -18.43
C ARG A 221 1.74 -1.55 -19.12
N SER A 222 0.99 -0.51 -18.79
CA SER A 222 1.20 0.84 -19.31
C SER A 222 2.57 1.38 -18.89
N ALA A 223 2.94 1.19 -17.63
CA ALA A 223 4.26 1.57 -17.13
C ALA A 223 5.38 0.78 -17.81
N ILE A 224 5.29 -0.56 -17.87
CA ILE A 224 6.28 -1.42 -18.56
C ILE A 224 6.45 -0.97 -20.02
N GLY A 225 5.33 -0.75 -20.73
CA GLY A 225 5.32 -0.33 -22.12
C GLY A 225 5.93 -1.38 -23.05
N GLU A 226 6.78 -0.94 -23.97
CA GLU A 226 7.47 -1.80 -24.95
C GLU A 226 8.82 -2.35 -24.44
N ARG A 227 9.15 -2.10 -23.17
CA ARG A 227 10.42 -2.54 -22.57
C ARG A 227 10.37 -4.04 -22.27
N GLU A 228 11.53 -4.68 -22.31
CA GLU A 228 11.71 -6.04 -21.82
C GLU A 228 11.62 -6.05 -20.30
N LEU A 229 10.57 -6.69 -19.75
CA LEU A 229 10.47 -6.95 -18.32
C LEU A 229 11.42 -8.11 -17.97
N ALA A 230 12.60 -7.76 -17.46
CA ALA A 230 13.66 -8.73 -17.17
C ALA A 230 13.32 -9.64 -15.99
N ALA A 231 12.68 -9.09 -14.96
CA ALA A 231 12.22 -9.83 -13.79
C ALA A 231 11.16 -9.05 -13.00
N VAL A 232 10.42 -9.78 -12.16
CA VAL A 232 9.67 -9.24 -11.04
C VAL A 232 10.42 -9.60 -9.75
N LEU A 233 10.63 -8.64 -8.85
CA LEU A 233 11.15 -8.89 -7.51
C LEU A 233 10.09 -8.49 -6.48
N LEU A 234 9.87 -9.35 -5.50
CA LEU A 234 8.91 -9.12 -4.44
C LEU A 234 9.63 -8.79 -3.14
N THR A 235 9.21 -7.74 -2.45
CA THR A 235 9.70 -7.42 -1.09
C THR A 235 9.17 -8.43 -0.08
N HIS A 236 7.89 -8.79 -0.24
CA HIS A 236 7.15 -9.83 0.48
C HIS A 236 5.88 -10.19 -0.32
N THR A 237 5.02 -11.06 0.21
CA THR A 237 3.90 -11.67 -0.53
C THR A 237 2.52 -11.41 0.06
N HIS A 238 2.33 -10.31 0.80
CA HIS A 238 0.98 -9.89 1.15
C HIS A 238 0.15 -9.59 -0.10
N GLY A 239 -1.17 -9.82 0.00
CA GLY A 239 -2.06 -9.89 -1.15
C GLY A 239 -2.14 -8.57 -1.93
N ASP A 240 -2.03 -7.45 -1.24
CA ASP A 240 -1.94 -6.10 -1.79
C ASP A 240 -0.60 -5.81 -2.47
N HIS A 241 0.45 -6.59 -2.24
CA HIS A 241 1.73 -6.49 -2.98
C HIS A 241 1.81 -7.42 -4.20
N ILE A 242 0.98 -8.46 -4.27
CA ILE A 242 1.03 -9.46 -5.35
C ILE A 242 -0.26 -9.56 -6.17
N SER A 243 -1.20 -8.63 -5.96
CA SER A 243 -2.58 -8.71 -6.47
C SER A 243 -2.66 -8.89 -8.00
N ALA A 244 -1.78 -8.25 -8.76
CA ALA A 244 -1.70 -8.36 -10.21
C ALA A 244 -0.59 -9.29 -10.72
N LEU A 245 0.20 -9.91 -9.82
CA LEU A 245 1.37 -10.71 -10.20
C LEU A 245 1.03 -11.78 -11.23
N GLY A 246 0.04 -12.63 -10.93
CA GLY A 246 -0.35 -13.72 -11.83
C GLY A 246 -0.86 -13.25 -13.19
N ALA A 247 -1.44 -12.05 -13.29
CA ALA A 247 -1.85 -11.47 -14.55
C ALA A 247 -0.65 -10.99 -15.39
N ILE A 248 0.42 -10.53 -14.73
CA ILE A 248 1.65 -10.10 -15.38
C ILE A 248 2.49 -11.29 -15.86
N VAL A 249 2.69 -12.32 -15.02
CA VAL A 249 3.64 -13.41 -15.31
C VAL A 249 2.98 -14.69 -15.82
N GLY A 250 1.66 -14.79 -15.76
CA GLY A 250 0.90 -15.98 -16.16
C GLY A 250 1.20 -16.43 -17.59
N GLY A 251 1.67 -17.67 -17.75
CA GLY A 251 1.99 -18.24 -19.06
C GLY A 251 3.26 -17.68 -19.72
N THR A 252 4.10 -17.00 -18.95
CA THR A 252 5.41 -16.48 -19.37
C THR A 252 6.55 -17.19 -18.64
N ASP A 253 7.78 -17.01 -19.14
CA ASP A 253 9.01 -17.47 -18.49
C ASP A 253 9.72 -16.31 -17.74
N ILE A 254 8.98 -15.26 -17.37
CA ILE A 254 9.55 -14.12 -16.64
C ILE A 254 9.99 -14.59 -15.25
N ALA A 255 11.22 -14.27 -14.86
CA ALA A 255 11.74 -14.58 -13.54
C ALA A 255 10.98 -13.81 -12.45
N VAL A 256 10.55 -14.52 -11.41
CA VAL A 256 9.90 -13.95 -10.22
C VAL A 256 10.76 -14.27 -9.01
N HIS A 257 11.48 -13.27 -8.52
CA HIS A 257 12.30 -13.36 -7.33
C HIS A 257 11.45 -13.08 -6.09
N VAL A 258 11.43 -14.02 -5.16
CA VAL A 258 10.60 -13.99 -3.94
C VAL A 258 11.44 -14.39 -2.74
N PRO A 259 11.17 -13.87 -1.52
CA PRO A 259 11.84 -14.37 -0.33
C PRO A 259 11.67 -15.88 -0.14
N ALA A 260 12.73 -16.55 0.33
CA ALA A 260 12.73 -18.01 0.46
C ALA A 260 11.61 -18.54 1.36
N GLU A 261 11.30 -17.84 2.45
CA GLU A 261 10.24 -18.17 3.40
C GLU A 261 8.84 -18.03 2.80
N GLU A 262 8.70 -17.35 1.67
CA GLU A 262 7.43 -16.96 1.06
C GLU A 262 7.22 -17.52 -0.35
N LEU A 263 8.14 -18.35 -0.86
CA LEU A 263 8.07 -18.97 -2.19
C LEU A 263 6.75 -19.70 -2.44
N GLY A 264 6.15 -20.29 -1.40
CA GLY A 264 4.86 -20.98 -1.49
C GLY A 264 3.69 -20.07 -1.88
N ALA A 265 3.76 -18.78 -1.57
CA ALA A 265 2.68 -17.82 -1.83
C ALA A 265 2.50 -17.51 -3.33
N VAL A 266 3.55 -17.67 -4.12
CA VAL A 266 3.51 -17.43 -5.58
C VAL A 266 3.31 -18.70 -6.41
N ALA A 267 3.17 -19.85 -5.74
CA ALA A 267 3.02 -21.14 -6.41
C ALA A 267 1.78 -21.15 -7.31
N GLY A 268 1.97 -21.44 -8.60
CA GLY A 268 0.89 -21.56 -9.57
C GLY A 268 0.39 -20.24 -10.18
N LEU A 269 1.01 -19.10 -9.85
CA LEU A 269 0.69 -17.80 -10.48
C LEU A 269 1.29 -17.65 -11.90
N GLY A 270 2.27 -18.47 -12.27
CA GLY A 270 3.04 -18.37 -13.52
C GLY A 270 4.45 -17.83 -13.29
N GLY A 271 5.19 -17.57 -14.38
CA GLY A 271 6.59 -17.18 -14.32
C GLY A 271 7.52 -18.29 -13.82
N GLU A 272 8.82 -17.98 -13.80
CA GLU A 272 9.84 -18.83 -13.18
C GLU A 272 10.15 -18.30 -11.78
N ALA A 273 9.59 -18.94 -10.74
CA ALA A 273 9.77 -18.50 -9.36
C ALA A 273 11.16 -18.93 -8.83
N HIS A 274 11.92 -17.96 -8.31
CA HIS A 274 13.22 -18.14 -7.70
C HIS A 274 13.22 -17.56 -6.29
N SER A 275 13.57 -18.37 -5.29
CA SER A 275 13.80 -17.86 -3.95
C SER A 275 15.12 -17.12 -3.84
N PHE A 276 15.19 -16.09 -3.01
CA PHE A 276 16.43 -15.45 -2.60
C PHE A 276 16.59 -15.41 -1.07
N ALA A 277 17.82 -15.13 -0.61
CA ALA A 277 18.14 -15.01 0.81
C ALA A 277 18.99 -13.76 1.11
N ASP A 278 19.20 -13.51 2.41
CA ASP A 278 19.98 -12.37 2.90
C ASP A 278 21.38 -12.27 2.26
N GLY A 279 21.74 -11.06 1.83
CA GLY A 279 23.06 -10.76 1.27
C GLY A 279 23.29 -11.25 -0.16
N GLU A 280 22.32 -11.95 -0.76
CA GLU A 280 22.37 -12.33 -2.17
C GLU A 280 22.35 -11.11 -3.08
N VAL A 281 22.96 -11.24 -4.26
CA VAL A 281 22.89 -10.26 -5.34
C VAL A 281 22.09 -10.86 -6.48
N LEU A 282 20.95 -10.24 -6.78
CA LEU A 282 20.04 -10.64 -7.83
C LEU A 282 20.34 -9.84 -9.09
N GLN A 283 20.66 -10.56 -10.17
CA GLN A 283 20.87 -9.97 -11.48
C GLN A 283 19.52 -9.96 -12.23
N ALA A 284 19.00 -8.76 -12.52
CA ALA A 284 17.78 -8.58 -13.29
C ALA A 284 18.02 -7.60 -14.43
N GLY A 285 18.27 -8.11 -15.63
CA GLY A 285 18.69 -7.29 -16.76
C GLY A 285 19.98 -6.51 -16.44
N PRO A 286 20.05 -5.19 -16.67
CA PRO A 286 21.23 -4.37 -16.35
C PRO A 286 21.34 -4.00 -14.85
N PHE A 287 20.41 -4.46 -14.00
CA PHE A 287 20.34 -4.08 -12.59
C PHE A 287 20.89 -5.17 -11.68
N GLU A 288 21.67 -4.76 -10.68
CA GLU A 288 22.14 -5.60 -9.57
C GLU A 288 21.44 -5.17 -8.29
N PHE A 289 20.60 -6.05 -7.73
CA PHE A 289 19.91 -5.81 -6.46
C PHE A 289 20.58 -6.60 -5.34
N LYS A 290 21.01 -5.92 -4.29
CA LYS A 290 21.44 -6.56 -3.05
C LYS A 290 20.23 -6.79 -2.15
N VAL A 291 20.05 -8.03 -1.72
CA VAL A 291 18.99 -8.41 -0.77
C VAL A 291 19.42 -8.08 0.66
N LEU A 292 18.55 -7.38 1.38
CA LEU A 292 18.66 -7.12 2.81
C LEU A 292 17.46 -7.77 3.51
N HIS A 293 17.64 -8.96 4.09
CA HIS A 293 16.53 -9.66 4.75
C HIS A 293 16.14 -8.94 6.05
N THR A 294 14.91 -8.45 6.13
CA THR A 294 14.39 -7.58 7.20
C THR A 294 13.12 -8.18 7.81
N PRO A 295 13.18 -9.41 8.39
CA PRO A 295 12.00 -10.09 8.89
C PRO A 295 11.36 -9.30 10.03
N GLY A 296 10.03 -9.43 10.15
CA GLY A 296 9.25 -8.89 11.25
C GLY A 296 7.81 -8.60 10.88
N HIS A 297 7.59 -7.82 9.82
CA HIS A 297 6.26 -7.63 9.24
C HIS A 297 5.74 -8.95 8.65
N THR A 298 6.55 -9.56 7.79
CA THR A 298 6.46 -10.97 7.41
C THR A 298 7.74 -11.73 7.80
N ALA A 299 7.69 -13.06 7.67
CA ALA A 299 8.83 -13.91 8.00
C ALA A 299 9.93 -13.84 6.93
N GLY A 300 9.58 -13.59 5.67
CA GLY A 300 10.50 -13.50 4.53
C GLY A 300 10.86 -12.07 4.11
N GLU A 301 10.17 -11.05 4.62
CA GLU A 301 10.33 -9.66 4.15
C GLU A 301 11.79 -9.28 3.94
N SER A 302 12.06 -8.68 2.79
CA SER A 302 13.40 -8.26 2.40
C SER A 302 13.35 -6.93 1.67
N CYS A 303 14.23 -6.02 2.06
CA CYS A 303 14.50 -4.81 1.30
C CYS A 303 15.41 -5.14 0.11
N LEU A 304 15.19 -4.45 -1.01
CA LEU A 304 15.94 -4.64 -2.25
C LEU A 304 16.74 -3.36 -2.56
N ALA A 305 18.06 -3.42 -2.43
CA ALA A 305 18.95 -2.28 -2.60
C ALA A 305 19.58 -2.26 -4.00
N VAL A 306 19.51 -1.13 -4.70
CA VAL A 306 20.12 -0.92 -6.02
C VAL A 306 20.68 0.50 -6.11
N GLY A 307 21.98 0.63 -6.38
CA GLY A 307 22.65 1.93 -6.38
C GLY A 307 22.49 2.68 -5.04
N ASP A 308 21.91 3.87 -5.10
CA ASP A 308 21.62 4.75 -3.94
C ASP A 308 20.16 4.65 -3.44
N VAL A 309 19.41 3.63 -3.89
CA VAL A 309 18.00 3.39 -3.61
C VAL A 309 17.79 2.06 -2.89
N VAL A 310 16.83 2.02 -1.98
CA VAL A 310 16.34 0.79 -1.35
C VAL A 310 14.81 0.75 -1.43
N PHE A 311 14.27 -0.32 -2.00
CA PHE A 311 12.85 -0.64 -1.91
C PHE A 311 12.62 -1.36 -0.60
N THR A 312 11.90 -0.73 0.33
CA THR A 312 11.78 -1.23 1.71
C THR A 312 10.57 -2.13 1.92
N GLY A 313 9.65 -2.21 0.95
CA GLY A 313 8.37 -2.88 1.15
C GLY A 313 7.73 -2.35 2.45
N ASP A 314 7.35 -3.28 3.31
CA ASP A 314 6.69 -2.96 4.58
C ASP A 314 7.65 -2.97 5.77
N ALA A 315 8.96 -2.99 5.52
CA ALA A 315 9.97 -2.95 6.57
C ALA A 315 10.05 -1.59 7.27
N LEU A 316 9.96 -0.52 6.47
CA LEU A 316 10.16 0.85 6.91
C LEU A 316 9.36 1.78 6.02
N PHE A 317 8.53 2.60 6.66
CA PHE A 317 7.75 3.67 6.03
C PHE A 317 8.28 5.03 6.49
N ALA A 318 7.86 6.11 5.84
CA ALA A 318 8.13 7.45 6.34
C ALA A 318 7.54 7.65 7.74
N GLY A 319 8.39 7.77 8.76
CA GLY A 319 7.98 7.98 10.14
C GLY A 319 7.36 6.77 10.83
N SER A 320 7.46 5.56 10.26
CA SER A 320 6.86 4.35 10.82
C SER A 320 7.54 3.05 10.36
N ILE A 321 7.04 1.90 10.79
CA ILE A 321 7.45 0.55 10.37
C ILE A 321 6.22 -0.33 10.09
N GLY A 322 6.42 -1.47 9.45
CA GLY A 322 5.39 -2.48 9.24
C GLY A 322 4.79 -2.99 10.54
N GLY A 323 3.48 -3.28 10.52
CA GLY A 323 2.83 -3.94 11.65
C GLY A 323 3.31 -5.40 11.77
N THR A 324 3.70 -5.84 12.96
CA THR A 324 4.16 -7.21 13.17
C THR A 324 3.04 -8.12 13.69
N ASN A 325 2.67 -9.14 12.91
CA ASN A 325 1.60 -10.09 13.26
C ASN A 325 2.09 -11.54 13.46
N LEU A 326 3.40 -11.73 13.66
CA LEU A 326 4.05 -13.05 13.81
C LEU A 326 4.32 -13.45 15.27
N GLY A 327 3.67 -12.76 16.22
CA GLY A 327 3.90 -12.91 17.65
C GLY A 327 4.81 -11.83 18.22
N VAL A 328 4.88 -11.79 19.56
CA VAL A 328 5.55 -10.69 20.31
C VAL A 328 7.06 -10.62 20.09
N ASP A 329 7.69 -11.73 19.71
CA ASP A 329 9.14 -11.77 19.45
C ASP A 329 9.51 -11.15 18.09
N ALA A 330 8.53 -11.00 17.18
CA ALA A 330 8.78 -10.44 15.85
C ALA A 330 9.00 -8.92 15.87
N PHE A 331 8.33 -8.20 16.76
CA PHE A 331 8.47 -6.74 16.87
C PHE A 331 9.90 -6.27 17.22
N PRO A 332 10.57 -6.80 18.27
CA PRO A 332 11.95 -6.43 18.54
C PRO A 332 12.91 -6.88 17.43
N VAL A 333 12.66 -8.03 16.78
CA VAL A 333 13.44 -8.48 15.62
C VAL A 333 13.30 -7.49 14.47
N HIS A 334 12.08 -7.06 14.14
CA HIS A 334 11.81 -6.09 13.08
C HIS A 334 12.56 -4.78 13.30
N LYS A 335 12.42 -4.20 14.49
CA LYS A 335 13.14 -2.96 14.84
C LYS A 335 14.65 -3.17 14.74
N GLN A 336 15.17 -4.29 15.22
CA GLN A 336 16.60 -4.54 15.19
C GLN A 336 17.12 -4.73 13.75
N THR A 337 16.42 -5.46 12.90
CA THR A 337 16.84 -5.73 11.52
C THR A 337 16.77 -4.47 10.66
N VAL A 338 15.72 -3.65 10.79
CA VAL A 338 15.61 -2.34 10.12
C VAL A 338 16.75 -1.42 10.55
N ARG A 339 17.06 -1.36 11.86
CA ARG A 339 18.17 -0.55 12.38
C ARG A 339 19.51 -1.00 11.79
N ASP A 340 19.79 -2.30 11.84
CA ASP A 340 21.11 -2.84 11.49
C ASP A 340 21.37 -2.89 9.99
N LYS A 341 20.33 -3.00 9.16
CA LYS A 341 20.47 -3.20 7.71
C LYS A 341 20.08 -1.99 6.88
N VAL A 342 19.00 -1.29 7.24
CA VAL A 342 18.47 -0.17 6.46
C VAL A 342 19.01 1.15 7.00
N LEU A 343 18.83 1.41 8.30
CA LEU A 343 19.25 2.67 8.91
C LEU A 343 20.77 2.77 9.13
N ALA A 344 21.50 1.67 8.96
CA ALA A 344 22.96 1.64 8.94
C ALA A 344 23.57 2.07 7.59
N LEU A 345 22.75 2.27 6.55
CA LEU A 345 23.19 2.75 5.24
C LEU A 345 23.54 4.25 5.29
N GLN A 346 24.01 4.80 4.17
CA GLN A 346 24.33 6.21 4.08
C GLN A 346 23.07 7.06 4.27
N GLY A 347 23.17 8.19 4.98
CA GLY A 347 22.03 9.07 5.21
C GLY A 347 21.33 9.55 3.93
N SER A 348 22.07 9.65 2.82
CA SER A 348 21.54 10.01 1.50
C SER A 348 20.84 8.87 0.76
N THR A 349 20.83 7.65 1.30
CA THR A 349 20.13 6.51 0.70
C THR A 349 18.62 6.80 0.66
N LYS A 350 18.06 6.71 -0.54
CA LYS A 350 16.64 6.96 -0.81
C LYS A 350 15.84 5.69 -0.54
N LEU A 351 14.70 5.84 0.14
CA LEU A 351 13.87 4.73 0.60
C LEU A 351 12.50 4.79 -0.10
N PHE A 352 12.13 3.67 -0.73
CA PHE A 352 10.92 3.51 -1.52
C PHE A 352 10.03 2.43 -0.86
N PRO A 353 9.10 2.82 0.01
CA PRO A 353 8.27 1.89 0.78
C PRO A 353 7.16 1.24 -0.04
N GLY A 354 6.54 0.21 0.52
CA GLY A 354 5.28 -0.37 0.03
C GLY A 354 4.12 0.62 0.11
N HIS A 355 4.10 1.45 1.15
CA HIS A 355 3.02 2.40 1.43
C HIS A 355 3.54 3.77 1.90
N GLY A 356 2.71 4.80 1.78
CA GLY A 356 3.07 6.17 2.17
C GLY A 356 4.12 6.83 1.26
N PRO A 357 4.67 8.00 1.62
CA PRO A 357 5.63 8.72 0.78
C PRO A 357 7.02 8.12 0.86
N GLN A 358 7.84 8.36 -0.17
CA GLN A 358 9.27 8.07 -0.14
C GLN A 358 9.99 8.94 0.92
N THR A 359 11.12 8.45 1.41
CA THR A 359 11.92 9.10 2.46
C THR A 359 13.42 8.81 2.27
N THR A 360 14.27 9.19 3.22
CA THR A 360 15.70 8.86 3.22
C THR A 360 16.13 8.29 4.56
N VAL A 361 17.26 7.60 4.60
CA VAL A 361 17.83 7.13 5.86
C VAL A 361 18.07 8.29 6.84
N ALA A 362 18.50 9.45 6.37
CA ALA A 362 18.69 10.63 7.22
C ALA A 362 17.37 11.15 7.81
N GLU A 363 16.30 11.21 7.02
CA GLU A 363 14.96 11.57 7.48
C GLU A 363 14.48 10.60 8.56
N GLU A 364 14.58 9.29 8.32
CA GLU A 364 14.10 8.29 9.29
C GLU A 364 14.91 8.28 10.59
N LEU A 365 16.24 8.48 10.53
CA LEU A 365 17.05 8.64 11.72
C LEU A 365 16.65 9.88 12.54
N ALA A 366 16.24 10.96 11.87
CA ALA A 366 15.85 12.21 12.51
C ALA A 366 14.41 12.18 13.06
N HIS A 367 13.48 11.52 12.37
CA HIS A 367 12.03 11.72 12.56
C HIS A 367 11.22 10.44 12.81
N ASN A 368 11.76 9.24 12.62
CA ASN A 368 11.02 8.01 12.89
C ASN A 368 10.93 7.71 14.40
N PRO A 369 9.73 7.65 15.02
CA PRO A 369 9.62 7.45 16.46
C PRO A 369 10.04 6.06 16.93
N PHE A 370 10.18 5.07 16.05
CA PHE A 370 10.61 3.74 16.46
C PHE A 370 12.12 3.66 16.74
N PHE A 371 12.92 4.66 16.35
CA PHE A 371 14.39 4.62 16.37
C PHE A 371 15.03 5.82 17.07
#